data_AF-A0A2A9NQE6-F1
#
_entry.id   AF-A0A2A9NQE6-F1
#
_cell.length_a   1.000
_cell.length_b   1.000
_cell.length_c   1.000
_cell.angle_alpha   90.00
_cell.angle_beta   90.00
_cell.angle_gamma   90.00
#
_symmetry.space_group_name_H-M   'P 1'
#
loop_
_entity.id
_entity.type
_entity.pdbx_description
1 polymer ?
#
loop_
_entity_poly.entity_id
_entity_poly.type
_entity_poly.pdbx_seq_one_letter_code
_entity_poly.pdbx_strand_id
1 'polypeptide(L)'
;MSSDIQNALEVNKVYQEALIQHAEQMETQLTEVDSLLSEVGTYDETDNANLVPVYVEGAIRFKAPVPSSLLLKPDSPFYAEATQRTRYCYNSSPHPMRSRELRTLSDAVKQENQRSNVLGLPSPLDWEKVAKQVNIYSILVMVIFDLNALKVSLCSNAKHSAEEYRIKWLGEERVVSNSNKTIEPTSFHQRRVLPEGFDTRLTEAVQIYGLDNWSLGK
;
A
#
# COMPACT_ATOMS: atom_id res chain seq x y z
N MET A 1 32.08 56.25 -5.94
CA MET A 1 30.76 55.62 -6.17
C MET A 1 30.71 54.67 -7.38
N SER A 2 31.80 54.46 -8.14
CA SER A 2 31.74 53.63 -9.37
C SER A 2 32.18 52.17 -9.19
N SER A 3 33.01 51.86 -8.20
CA SER A 3 33.64 50.54 -8.06
C SER A 3 32.69 49.46 -7.55
N ASP A 4 31.83 49.76 -6.58
CA ASP A 4 30.93 48.76 -5.99
C ASP A 4 29.78 48.36 -6.93
N ILE A 5 29.32 49.31 -7.76
CA ILE A 5 28.28 49.05 -8.77
C ILE A 5 28.83 48.13 -9.87
N GLN A 6 30.09 48.34 -10.27
CA GLN A 6 30.73 47.55 -11.30
C GLN A 6 31.04 46.14 -10.80
N ASN A 7 31.47 46.02 -9.54
CA ASN A 7 31.67 44.73 -8.87
C ASN A 7 30.35 43.96 -8.70
N ALA A 8 29.26 44.65 -8.31
CA ALA A 8 27.93 44.03 -8.21
C ALA A 8 27.38 43.55 -9.58
N LEU A 9 27.74 44.25 -10.67
CA LEU A 9 27.38 43.83 -12.02
C LEU A 9 28.13 42.55 -12.43
N GLU A 10 29.43 42.48 -12.16
CA GLU A 10 30.25 41.30 -12.45
C GLU A 10 29.81 40.08 -11.62
N VAL A 11 29.51 40.26 -10.34
CA VAL A 11 29.00 39.19 -9.47
C VAL A 11 27.64 38.68 -9.96
N ASN A 12 26.73 39.57 -10.38
CA ASN A 12 25.45 39.16 -10.96
C ASN A 12 25.62 38.39 -12.27
N LYS A 13 26.58 38.77 -13.10
CA LYS A 13 26.87 38.07 -14.35
C LYS A 13 27.37 36.65 -14.08
N VAL A 14 28.32 36.49 -13.15
CA VAL A 14 28.81 35.18 -12.73
C VAL A 14 27.69 34.33 -12.13
N TYR A 15 26.80 34.94 -11.34
CA TYR A 15 25.65 34.24 -10.77
C TYR A 15 24.66 33.76 -11.85
N GLN A 16 24.39 34.58 -12.86
CA GLN A 16 23.56 34.19 -14.01
C GLN A 16 24.20 33.04 -14.80
N GLU A 17 25.51 33.10 -15.04
CA GLU A 17 26.25 32.02 -15.72
C GLU A 17 26.19 30.71 -14.91
N ALA A 18 26.32 30.78 -13.58
CA ALA A 18 26.20 29.61 -12.70
C ALA A 18 24.78 29.00 -12.71
N LEU A 19 23.74 29.84 -12.75
CA LEU A 19 22.35 29.37 -12.86
C LEU A 19 22.08 28.68 -14.19
N ILE A 20 22.65 29.20 -15.29
CA ILE A 20 22.50 28.60 -16.62
C ILE A 20 23.18 27.22 -16.65
N GLN A 21 24.42 27.12 -16.16
CA GLN A 21 25.12 25.82 -16.08
C GLN A 21 24.36 24.80 -15.24
N HIS A 22 23.77 25.22 -14.12
CA HIS A 22 22.97 24.33 -13.28
C HIS A 22 21.67 23.90 -13.98
N ALA A 23 21.03 24.79 -14.74
CA ALA A 23 19.85 24.45 -15.54
C ALA A 23 20.19 23.42 -16.62
N GLU A 24 21.29 23.63 -17.36
CA GLU A 24 21.79 22.67 -18.36
C GLU A 24 22.10 21.30 -17.72
N GLN A 25 22.73 21.30 -16.54
CA GLN A 25 23.00 20.06 -15.81
C GLN A 25 21.70 19.34 -15.43
N MET A 26 20.69 20.04 -14.93
CA MET A 26 19.39 19.41 -14.61
C MET A 26 18.69 18.87 -15.86
N GLU A 27 18.77 19.55 -17.01
CA GLU A 27 18.23 19.04 -18.27
C GLU A 27 18.91 17.75 -18.69
N THR A 28 20.25 17.65 -18.56
CA THR A 28 20.96 16.39 -18.86
C THR A 28 20.59 15.25 -17.91
N GLN A 29 20.36 15.54 -16.64
CA GLN A 29 19.93 14.53 -15.67
C GLN A 29 18.50 14.05 -15.95
N LEU A 30 17.61 14.95 -16.36
CA LEU A 30 16.24 14.60 -16.72
C LEU A 30 16.21 13.72 -17.98
N THR A 31 17.02 14.02 -19.00
CA THR A 31 17.08 13.18 -20.21
C THR A 31 17.68 11.80 -19.94
N GLU A 32 18.66 11.69 -19.03
CA GLU A 32 19.19 10.41 -18.56
C GLU A 32 18.11 9.59 -17.83
N VAL A 33 17.36 10.22 -16.92
CA VAL A 33 16.26 9.56 -16.21
C VAL A 33 15.16 9.11 -17.16
N ASP A 34 14.78 9.93 -18.15
CA ASP A 34 13.79 9.54 -19.17
C ASP A 34 14.30 8.35 -20.02
N SER A 35 15.59 8.31 -20.35
CA SER A 35 16.21 7.16 -21.01
C SER A 35 16.09 5.90 -20.15
N LEU A 36 16.47 5.97 -18.88
CA LEU A 36 16.38 4.85 -17.95
C LEU A 36 14.93 4.38 -17.74
N LEU A 37 13.98 5.31 -17.64
CA LEU A 37 12.55 4.99 -17.54
C LEU A 37 12.01 4.34 -18.82
N SER A 38 12.50 4.76 -19.99
CA SER A 38 12.13 4.12 -21.26
C SER A 38 12.65 2.68 -21.35
N GLU A 39 13.86 2.41 -20.86
CA GLU A 39 14.42 1.06 -20.78
C GLU A 39 13.64 0.19 -19.78
N VAL A 40 13.30 0.72 -18.60
CA VAL A 40 12.51 0.01 -17.59
C VAL A 40 11.09 -0.28 -18.09
N GLY A 41 10.48 0.62 -18.87
CA GLY A 41 9.15 0.45 -19.43
C GLY A 41 9.03 -0.64 -20.51
N THR A 42 10.16 -1.14 -21.03
CA THR A 42 10.20 -2.26 -21.99
C THR A 42 10.32 -3.64 -21.35
N TYR A 43 10.47 -3.73 -20.04
CA TYR A 43 10.32 -4.99 -19.31
C TYR A 43 8.83 -5.37 -19.27
N ASP A 44 8.37 -5.97 -20.35
CA ASP A 44 7.08 -6.62 -20.40
C ASP A 44 7.06 -7.74 -19.33
N GLU A 45 6.07 -7.72 -18.43
CA GLU A 45 5.90 -8.75 -17.38
C GLU A 45 5.77 -10.17 -17.98
N THR A 46 5.62 -10.28 -19.30
CA THR A 46 5.60 -11.52 -20.09
C THR A 46 6.96 -12.23 -20.17
N ASP A 47 8.10 -11.57 -19.93
CA ASP A 47 9.41 -12.25 -19.93
C ASP A 47 9.62 -13.21 -18.75
N ASN A 48 8.78 -13.14 -17.72
CA ASN A 48 8.71 -14.19 -16.70
C ASN A 48 8.15 -15.53 -17.23
N ALA A 49 7.47 -15.53 -18.39
CA ALA A 49 6.99 -16.77 -19.02
C ALA A 49 8.11 -17.55 -19.73
N ASN A 50 9.24 -16.91 -20.01
CA ASN A 50 10.40 -17.50 -20.69
C ASN A 50 11.60 -17.76 -19.76
N LEU A 51 11.41 -17.68 -18.44
CA LEU A 51 12.39 -18.19 -17.49
C LEU A 51 12.45 -19.71 -17.62
N VAL A 52 13.31 -20.19 -18.52
CA VAL A 52 13.72 -21.60 -18.57
C VAL A 52 14.25 -21.93 -17.18
N PRO A 53 13.60 -22.83 -16.42
CA PRO A 53 14.08 -23.17 -15.09
C PRO A 53 15.49 -23.73 -15.23
N VAL A 54 16.48 -22.99 -14.74
CA VAL A 54 17.88 -23.42 -14.73
C VAL A 54 17.99 -24.55 -13.72
N TYR A 55 17.89 -25.79 -14.20
CA TYR A 55 18.16 -26.97 -13.40
C TYR A 55 19.67 -27.14 -13.26
N VAL A 56 20.18 -26.82 -12.06
CA VAL A 56 21.55 -27.15 -11.69
C VAL A 56 21.53 -28.57 -11.13
N GLU A 57 22.03 -29.53 -11.92
CA GLU A 57 22.18 -30.91 -11.46
C GLU A 57 23.04 -30.98 -10.19
N GLY A 58 22.55 -31.69 -9.17
CA GLY A 58 23.22 -31.77 -7.87
C GLY A 58 22.96 -30.59 -6.92
N ALA A 59 22.11 -29.62 -7.28
CA ALA A 59 21.73 -28.55 -6.36
C ALA A 59 21.03 -29.10 -5.11
N ILE A 60 21.66 -28.93 -3.96
CA ILE A 60 21.09 -29.27 -2.65
C ILE A 60 20.41 -28.02 -2.10
N ARG A 61 19.15 -28.16 -1.64
CA ARG A 61 18.49 -27.07 -0.92
C ARG A 61 19.32 -26.73 0.31
N PHE A 62 19.76 -25.48 0.41
CA PHE A 62 20.46 -25.00 1.59
C PHE A 62 19.62 -25.30 2.84
N LYS A 63 20.17 -26.10 3.74
CA LYS A 63 19.64 -26.29 5.09
C LYS A 63 20.46 -25.40 6.01
N ALA A 64 19.80 -24.39 6.59
CA ALA A 64 20.45 -23.52 7.55
C ALA A 64 21.06 -24.35 8.70
N PRO A 65 22.24 -23.99 9.21
CA PRO A 65 22.89 -24.69 10.32
C PRO A 65 21.99 -24.78 11.57
N VAL A 66 21.09 -23.81 11.73
CA VAL A 66 20.11 -23.76 12.80
C VAL A 66 18.70 -23.62 12.21
N PRO A 67 17.76 -24.51 12.54
CA PRO A 67 16.37 -24.36 12.11
C PRO A 67 15.70 -23.18 12.81
N SER A 68 14.88 -22.42 12.07
CA SER A 68 14.19 -21.22 12.59
C SER A 68 13.28 -21.52 13.79
N SER A 69 12.78 -22.75 13.91
CA SER A 69 11.97 -23.19 15.07
C SER A 69 12.76 -23.20 16.38
N LEU A 70 14.07 -23.41 16.34
CA LEU A 70 14.92 -23.33 17.53
C LEU A 70 15.21 -21.87 17.92
N LEU A 71 15.28 -20.98 16.94
CA LEU A 71 15.51 -19.54 17.18
C LEU A 71 14.32 -18.88 17.89
N LEU A 72 13.11 -19.39 17.66
CA LEU A 72 11.85 -18.92 18.28
C LEU A 72 11.57 -19.52 19.67
N LYS A 73 12.49 -20.30 20.25
CA LYS A 73 12.35 -20.76 21.64
C LYS A 73 12.76 -19.65 22.61
N PRO A 74 12.08 -19.50 23.76
CA PRO A 74 12.43 -18.47 24.74
C PRO A 74 13.87 -18.61 25.29
N ASP A 75 14.40 -19.84 25.29
CA ASP A 75 15.78 -20.14 25.71
C ASP A 75 16.84 -19.78 24.66
N SER A 76 16.43 -19.37 23.46
CA SER A 76 17.36 -18.98 22.39
C SER A 76 17.96 -17.60 22.69
N PRO A 77 19.28 -17.41 22.57
CA PRO A 77 19.89 -16.08 22.67
C PRO A 77 19.41 -15.13 21.57
N PHE A 78 18.81 -15.67 20.49
CA PHE A 78 18.26 -14.92 19.37
C PHE A 78 16.73 -14.78 19.43
N TYR A 79 16.07 -15.14 20.54
CA TYR A 79 14.61 -15.15 20.63
C TYR A 79 13.96 -13.81 20.29
N ALA A 80 14.50 -12.71 20.83
CA ALA A 80 13.98 -11.37 20.60
C ALA A 80 14.03 -10.98 19.12
N GLU A 81 15.19 -11.17 18.50
CA GLU A 81 15.42 -10.84 17.08
C GLU A 81 14.62 -11.75 16.15
N ALA A 82 14.60 -13.06 16.42
CA ALA A 82 13.81 -14.02 15.66
C ALA A 82 12.31 -13.68 15.72
N THR A 83 11.80 -13.31 16.89
CA THR A 83 10.40 -12.89 17.07
C THR A 83 10.12 -11.60 16.30
N GLN A 84 11.01 -10.60 16.38
CA GLN A 84 10.88 -9.35 15.65
C GLN A 84 10.86 -9.60 14.13
N ARG A 85 11.79 -10.42 13.63
CA ARG A 85 11.84 -10.79 12.22
C ARG A 85 10.58 -11.53 11.79
N THR A 86 10.08 -12.47 12.58
CA THR A 86 8.82 -13.17 12.27
C THR A 86 7.65 -12.19 12.18
N ARG A 87 7.54 -11.24 13.12
CA ARG A 87 6.52 -10.18 13.06
C ARG A 87 6.67 -9.31 11.82
N TYR A 88 7.90 -8.90 11.51
CA TYR A 88 8.17 -8.11 10.32
C TYR A 88 7.77 -8.86 9.05
N CYS A 89 8.26 -10.10 8.88
CA CYS A 89 7.92 -10.93 7.73
C CYS A 89 6.41 -11.17 7.61
N TYR A 90 5.71 -11.38 8.72
CA TYR A 90 4.25 -11.51 8.73
C TYR A 90 3.56 -10.22 8.27
N ASN A 91 4.02 -9.06 8.74
CA ASN A 91 3.44 -7.76 8.38
C ASN A 91 3.82 -7.30 6.96
N SER A 92 4.98 -7.72 6.45
CA SER A 92 5.50 -7.28 5.15
C SER A 92 5.20 -8.27 4.02
N SER A 93 4.84 -9.52 4.33
CA SER A 93 4.51 -10.49 3.29
C SER A 93 3.17 -10.11 2.65
N PRO A 94 3.10 -10.02 1.32
CA PRO A 94 1.83 -9.80 0.65
C PRO A 94 0.92 -11.00 0.89
N HIS A 95 -0.25 -10.74 1.45
CA HIS A 95 -1.31 -11.72 1.66
C HIS A 95 -2.44 -11.46 0.66
N PRO A 96 -2.26 -11.77 -0.64
CA PRO A 96 -3.30 -11.54 -1.63
C PRO A 96 -4.49 -12.46 -1.34
N MET A 97 -5.66 -11.87 -1.05
CA MET A 97 -6.90 -12.62 -0.98
C MET A 97 -7.31 -13.09 -2.36
N ARG A 98 -7.71 -14.35 -2.45
CA ARG A 98 -8.23 -14.94 -3.68
C ARG A 98 -9.58 -14.34 -4.02
N SER A 99 -9.93 -14.34 -5.31
CA SER A 99 -11.23 -13.86 -5.80
C SER A 99 -12.43 -14.52 -5.11
N ARG A 100 -12.32 -15.82 -4.79
CA ARG A 100 -13.35 -16.56 -4.03
C ARG A 100 -13.52 -16.01 -2.61
N GLU A 101 -12.42 -15.73 -1.92
CA GLU A 101 -12.42 -15.19 -0.55
C GLU A 101 -13.02 -13.78 -0.52
N LEU A 102 -12.69 -12.95 -1.51
CA LEU A 102 -13.24 -11.60 -1.65
C LEU A 102 -14.75 -11.62 -1.90
N ARG A 103 -15.25 -12.55 -2.73
CA ARG A 103 -16.69 -12.74 -2.93
C ARG A 103 -17.38 -13.16 -1.63
N THR A 104 -16.81 -14.15 -0.94
CA THR A 104 -17.35 -14.60 0.36
C THR A 104 -17.34 -13.49 1.40
N LEU A 105 -16.28 -12.66 1.45
CA LEU A 105 -16.21 -11.48 2.30
C LEU A 105 -17.34 -10.49 1.96
N SER A 106 -17.53 -10.18 0.67
CA SER A 106 -18.60 -9.28 0.21
C SER A 106 -19.99 -9.79 0.58
N ASP A 107 -20.26 -11.07 0.36
CA ASP A 107 -21.56 -11.67 0.69
C ASP A 107 -21.81 -11.70 2.20
N ALA A 108 -20.78 -12.00 3.00
CA ALA A 108 -20.86 -12.00 4.46
C ALA A 108 -21.12 -10.60 5.02
N VAL A 109 -20.46 -9.58 4.47
CA VAL A 109 -20.69 -8.18 4.85
C VAL A 109 -22.09 -7.72 4.43
N LYS A 110 -22.54 -8.05 3.22
CA LYS A 110 -23.92 -7.74 2.76
C LYS A 110 -24.97 -8.38 3.65
N GLN A 111 -24.81 -9.66 3.99
CA GLN A 111 -25.71 -10.39 4.87
C GLN A 111 -25.79 -9.71 6.25
N GLU A 112 -24.66 -9.31 6.79
CA GLU A 112 -24.60 -8.68 8.12
C GLU A 112 -25.16 -7.26 8.12
N ASN A 113 -24.95 -6.50 7.04
CA ASN A 113 -25.57 -5.20 6.85
C ASN A 113 -27.09 -5.31 6.73
N GLN A 114 -27.59 -6.31 5.99
CA GLN A 114 -29.02 -6.61 5.92
C GLN A 114 -29.59 -6.95 7.30
N ARG A 115 -28.89 -7.79 8.07
CA ARG A 115 -29.26 -8.13 9.45
C ARG A 115 -29.34 -6.89 10.34
N SER A 116 -28.35 -6.01 10.23
CA SER A 116 -28.29 -4.75 10.98
C SER A 116 -29.45 -3.82 10.62
N ASN A 117 -29.77 -3.68 9.33
CA ASN A 117 -30.89 -2.88 8.85
C ASN A 117 -32.24 -3.38 9.39
N VAL A 118 -32.46 -4.70 9.40
CA VAL A 118 -33.69 -5.30 9.97
C VAL A 118 -33.82 -5.03 11.46
N LEU A 119 -32.70 -5.01 12.19
CA LEU A 119 -32.65 -4.73 13.62
C LEU A 119 -32.72 -3.23 13.94
N GLY A 120 -32.81 -2.35 12.93
CA GLY A 120 -32.75 -0.90 13.11
C GLY A 120 -31.41 -0.41 13.68
N LEU A 121 -30.37 -1.23 13.59
CA LEU A 121 -29.02 -0.85 13.98
C LEU A 121 -28.42 0.03 12.88
N PRO A 122 -27.64 1.06 13.25
CA PRO A 122 -26.93 1.87 12.27
C PRO A 122 -26.06 0.96 11.40
N SER A 123 -26.20 1.11 10.08
CA SER A 123 -25.41 0.34 9.13
C SER A 123 -23.91 0.57 9.40
N PRO A 124 -23.09 -0.50 9.48
CA PRO A 124 -21.64 -0.38 9.55
C PRO A 124 -21.02 0.48 8.43
N LEU A 125 -21.73 0.63 7.30
CA LEU A 125 -21.34 1.42 6.13
C LEU A 125 -21.58 2.94 6.32
N ASP A 126 -22.45 3.36 7.25
CA ASP A 126 -22.74 4.77 7.56
C ASP A 126 -21.67 5.31 8.55
N TRP A 127 -20.39 5.09 8.21
CA TRP A 127 -19.21 5.27 9.05
C TRP A 127 -19.11 6.66 9.70
N GLU A 128 -19.69 7.67 9.07
CA GLU A 128 -19.65 9.07 9.53
C GLU A 128 -20.63 9.37 10.69
N LYS A 129 -21.81 8.73 10.70
CA LYS A 129 -22.77 8.79 11.82
C LYS A 129 -22.32 7.88 12.96
N VAL A 130 -21.73 6.75 12.58
CA VAL A 130 -21.21 5.70 13.43
C VAL A 130 -20.00 6.18 14.25
N ALA A 131 -19.01 6.84 13.64
CA ALA A 131 -17.80 7.28 14.33
C ALA A 131 -18.02 8.28 15.48
N LYS A 132 -19.20 8.93 15.56
CA LYS A 132 -19.54 9.89 16.61
C LYS A 132 -20.02 9.24 17.92
N GLN A 133 -20.36 7.96 17.93
CA GLN A 133 -20.79 7.22 19.12
C GLN A 133 -19.66 6.31 19.62
N VAL A 134 -18.98 6.75 20.67
CA VAL A 134 -17.74 6.16 21.21
C VAL A 134 -17.84 4.65 21.53
N ASN A 135 -16.75 3.92 21.22
CA ASN A 135 -16.28 2.59 21.67
C ASN A 135 -17.17 1.33 21.53
N ILE A 136 -18.42 1.44 21.06
CA ILE A 136 -19.21 0.24 20.72
C ILE A 136 -18.80 -0.31 19.34
N TYR A 137 -18.33 0.57 18.45
CA TYR A 137 -17.93 0.21 17.08
C TYR A 137 -16.68 -0.64 16.99
N SER A 138 -15.69 -0.43 17.84
CA SER A 138 -14.51 -1.31 17.83
C SER A 138 -14.92 -2.74 18.15
N ILE A 139 -15.83 -2.94 19.09
CA ILE A 139 -16.30 -4.27 19.49
C ILE A 139 -17.21 -4.86 18.41
N LEU A 140 -18.16 -4.09 17.88
CA LEU A 140 -19.12 -4.60 16.89
C LEU A 140 -18.44 -4.90 15.55
N VAL A 141 -17.54 -4.03 15.08
CA VAL A 141 -16.74 -4.25 13.87
C VAL A 141 -15.79 -5.42 14.08
N MET A 142 -15.08 -5.51 15.22
CA MET A 142 -14.26 -6.69 15.49
C MET A 142 -15.08 -7.97 15.53
N VAL A 143 -16.23 -8.00 16.20
CA VAL A 143 -17.10 -9.20 16.28
C VAL A 143 -17.68 -9.56 14.91
N ILE A 144 -18.13 -8.58 14.12
CA ILE A 144 -18.63 -8.81 12.75
C ILE A 144 -17.53 -9.36 11.87
N PHE A 145 -16.35 -8.75 11.89
CA PHE A 145 -15.23 -9.18 11.09
C PHE A 145 -14.61 -10.47 11.62
N ASP A 146 -14.67 -10.79 12.91
CA ASP A 146 -14.24 -12.07 13.49
C ASP A 146 -15.18 -13.21 13.07
N LEU A 147 -16.49 -13.00 13.16
CA LEU A 147 -17.50 -13.96 12.71
C LEU A 147 -17.44 -14.18 11.19
N ASN A 148 -17.23 -13.11 10.42
CA ASN A 148 -17.10 -13.21 8.98
C ASN A 148 -15.71 -13.74 8.58
N ALA A 149 -14.64 -13.40 9.28
CA ALA A 149 -13.30 -13.97 9.08
C ALA A 149 -13.34 -15.48 9.30
N LEU A 150 -14.10 -15.97 10.27
CA LEU A 150 -14.33 -17.40 10.44
C LEU A 150 -15.01 -18.00 9.19
N LYS A 151 -16.07 -17.37 8.67
CA LYS A 151 -16.76 -17.82 7.45
C LYS A 151 -15.83 -17.80 6.21
N VAL A 152 -15.01 -16.77 6.05
CA VAL A 152 -14.08 -16.66 4.91
C VAL A 152 -12.89 -17.63 5.08
N SER A 153 -12.42 -17.84 6.31
CA SER A 153 -11.37 -18.81 6.64
C SER A 153 -11.81 -20.24 6.36
N LEU A 154 -13.10 -20.58 6.42
CA LEU A 154 -13.60 -21.89 6.00
C LEU A 154 -13.53 -22.11 4.48
N CYS A 155 -13.47 -21.02 3.71
CA CYS A 155 -13.35 -21.03 2.25
C CYS A 155 -11.91 -20.81 1.76
N SER A 156 -10.96 -20.57 2.67
CA SER A 156 -9.56 -20.29 2.36
C SER A 156 -8.62 -21.34 2.93
N ASN A 157 -7.53 -21.62 2.21
CA ASN A 157 -6.40 -22.39 2.77
C ASN A 157 -5.40 -21.49 3.51
N ALA A 158 -5.52 -20.16 3.36
CA ALA A 158 -4.74 -19.18 4.07
C ALA A 158 -5.52 -18.69 5.30
N LYS A 159 -4.84 -18.56 6.43
CA LYS A 159 -5.45 -18.01 7.65
C LYS A 159 -5.23 -16.51 7.62
N HIS A 160 -6.29 -15.76 7.36
CA HIS A 160 -6.27 -14.31 7.46
C HIS A 160 -6.84 -13.87 8.80
N SER A 161 -6.26 -12.82 9.37
CA SER A 161 -6.83 -12.19 10.56
C SER A 161 -8.07 -11.37 10.21
N ALA A 162 -8.97 -11.17 11.17
CA ALA A 162 -10.12 -10.27 11.00
C ALA A 162 -9.68 -8.85 10.61
N GLU A 163 -8.52 -8.41 11.11
CA GLU A 163 -7.92 -7.13 10.78
C GLU A 163 -7.47 -7.05 9.31
N GLU A 164 -6.91 -8.12 8.75
CA GLU A 164 -6.61 -8.20 7.31
C GLU A 164 -7.87 -8.10 6.46
N TYR A 165 -8.96 -8.76 6.84
CA TYR A 165 -10.26 -8.64 6.17
C TYR A 165 -10.84 -7.23 6.27
N ARG A 166 -10.70 -6.58 7.43
CA ARG A 166 -11.13 -5.19 7.65
C ARG A 166 -10.35 -4.23 6.76
N ILE A 167 -9.01 -4.30 6.76
CA ILE A 167 -8.14 -3.47 5.93
C ILE A 167 -8.45 -3.69 4.46
N LYS A 168 -8.61 -4.95 4.03
CA LYS A 168 -8.93 -5.29 2.64
C LYS A 168 -10.29 -4.72 2.22
N TRP A 169 -11.32 -4.87 3.06
CA TRP A 169 -12.66 -4.33 2.80
C TRP A 169 -12.63 -2.80 2.68
N LEU A 170 -11.99 -2.11 3.62
CA LEU A 170 -11.88 -0.64 3.60
C LEU A 170 -11.09 -0.12 2.39
N GLY A 171 -10.07 -0.85 1.95
CA GLY A 171 -9.33 -0.54 0.73
C GLY A 171 -10.20 -0.66 -0.53
N GLU A 172 -11.08 -1.67 -0.59
CA GLU A 172 -11.96 -1.94 -1.72
C GLU A 172 -13.14 -0.96 -1.78
N GLU A 173 -13.79 -0.66 -0.65
CA GLU A 173 -14.99 0.21 -0.63
C GLU A 173 -14.66 1.66 -1.00
N ARG A 174 -13.49 2.17 -0.61
CA ARG A 174 -12.98 3.48 -1.06
C ARG A 174 -12.73 3.55 -2.57
N VAL A 175 -12.70 2.42 -3.28
CA VAL A 175 -12.69 2.38 -4.76
C VAL A 175 -14.08 2.68 -5.32
N VAL A 176 -15.15 2.22 -4.64
CA VAL A 176 -16.53 2.30 -5.12
C VAL A 176 -17.13 3.70 -4.89
N SER A 177 -16.87 4.33 -3.75
CA SER A 177 -17.49 5.63 -3.40
C SER A 177 -17.03 6.81 -4.27
N ASN A 178 -15.88 6.71 -4.96
CA ASN A 178 -15.34 7.76 -5.84
C ASN A 178 -15.80 7.63 -7.30
N SER A 179 -16.56 6.59 -7.65
CA SER A 179 -17.16 6.44 -8.98
C SER A 179 -18.69 6.36 -8.85
N ASN A 180 -19.38 7.44 -9.22
CA ASN A 180 -20.85 7.47 -9.37
C ASN A 180 -21.34 6.59 -10.54
N LYS A 181 -20.97 5.31 -10.56
CA LYS A 181 -21.52 4.31 -11.47
C LYS A 181 -21.61 2.98 -10.73
N THR A 182 -22.83 2.46 -10.63
CA THR A 182 -23.11 1.05 -10.37
C THR A 182 -22.41 0.24 -11.47
N ILE A 183 -21.35 -0.49 -11.12
CA ILE A 183 -20.66 -1.38 -12.06
C ILE A 183 -20.74 -2.80 -11.49
N GLU A 184 -21.36 -3.68 -12.29
CA GLU A 184 -21.38 -5.14 -12.16
C GLU A 184 -19.96 -5.69 -11.95
N PRO A 185 -19.79 -6.80 -11.20
CA PRO A 185 -18.50 -7.27 -10.70
C PRO A 185 -17.65 -7.85 -11.83
N THR A 186 -16.97 -6.98 -12.58
CA THR A 186 -16.07 -7.40 -13.67
C THR A 186 -14.73 -6.70 -13.52
N SER A 187 -13.69 -7.52 -13.29
CA SER A 187 -12.25 -7.23 -13.26
C SER A 187 -11.66 -6.62 -11.99
N PHE A 188 -10.76 -7.39 -11.37
CA PHE A 188 -10.06 -7.11 -10.10
C PHE A 188 -8.73 -6.34 -10.27
N HIS A 189 -8.41 -5.82 -11.45
CA HIS A 189 -7.09 -5.23 -11.74
C HIS A 189 -7.18 -3.99 -12.65
N GLN A 190 -7.81 -2.92 -12.20
CA GLN A 190 -7.69 -1.63 -12.89
C GLN A 190 -6.59 -0.81 -12.21
N ARG A 191 -5.39 -0.78 -12.80
CA ARG A 191 -4.32 0.18 -12.45
C ARG A 191 -4.93 1.58 -12.58
N ARG A 192 -4.93 2.34 -11.49
CA ARG A 192 -5.42 3.73 -11.50
C ARG A 192 -4.38 4.61 -12.17
N VAL A 193 -4.81 5.37 -13.17
CA VAL A 193 -4.10 6.58 -13.60
C VAL A 193 -4.43 7.66 -12.58
N LEU A 194 -3.43 8.20 -11.90
CA LEU A 194 -3.63 9.32 -10.98
C LEU A 194 -4.11 10.54 -11.78
N PRO A 195 -5.13 11.28 -11.31
CA PRO A 195 -5.59 12.48 -12.00
C PRO A 195 -4.47 13.51 -12.12
N GLU A 196 -4.47 14.26 -13.22
CA GLU A 196 -3.53 15.37 -13.43
C GLU A 196 -3.61 16.37 -12.26
N GLY A 197 -2.46 16.67 -11.64
CA GLY A 197 -2.36 17.54 -10.46
C GLY A 197 -2.59 16.85 -9.10
N PHE A 198 -2.77 15.52 -9.05
CA PHE A 198 -2.81 14.78 -7.79
C PHE A 198 -1.51 14.95 -6.99
N ASP A 199 -0.36 14.88 -7.66
CA ASP A 199 0.95 15.01 -7.03
C ASP A 199 1.16 16.39 -6.41
N THR A 200 0.65 17.45 -7.06
CA THR A 200 0.70 18.82 -6.51
C THR A 200 -0.09 18.91 -5.21
N ARG A 201 -1.32 18.38 -5.21
CA ARG A 201 -2.19 18.36 -4.01
C ARG A 201 -1.62 17.48 -2.90
N LEU A 202 -0.99 16.36 -3.26
CA LEU A 202 -0.32 15.48 -2.31
C LEU A 202 0.86 16.20 -1.65
N THR A 203 1.65 16.92 -2.45
CA THR A 203 2.80 17.69 -1.97
C THR A 203 2.35 18.82 -1.05
N GLU A 204 1.30 19.56 -1.42
CA GLU A 204 0.69 20.59 -0.56
C GLU A 204 0.18 19.99 0.75
N ALA A 205 -0.52 18.85 0.70
CA ALA A 205 -1.01 18.18 1.90
C ALA A 205 0.13 17.71 2.82
N VAL A 206 1.21 17.17 2.27
CA VAL A 206 2.39 16.76 3.04
C VAL A 206 3.09 17.98 3.66
N GLN A 207 3.15 19.12 2.96
CA GLN A 207 3.68 20.36 3.51
C GLN A 207 2.82 20.91 4.65
N ILE A 208 1.50 20.81 4.55
CA ILE A 208 0.56 21.35 5.56
C ILE A 208 0.49 20.45 6.79
N TYR A 209 0.39 19.14 6.59
CA TYR A 209 0.10 18.18 7.67
C TYR A 209 1.33 17.40 8.15
N GLY A 210 2.44 17.43 7.41
CA GLY A 210 3.65 16.67 7.72
C GLY A 210 3.60 15.21 7.25
N LEU A 211 4.77 14.58 7.19
CA LEU A 211 4.97 13.20 6.70
C LEU A 211 4.35 12.11 7.57
N ASP A 212 3.88 12.42 8.78
CA ASP A 212 3.36 11.42 9.71
C ASP A 212 1.82 11.35 9.73
N ASN A 213 1.15 12.26 9.01
CA ASN A 213 -0.28 12.52 9.16
C ASN A 213 -1.12 12.10 7.94
N TRP A 214 -0.86 10.90 7.42
CA TRP A 214 -1.57 10.34 6.26
C TRP A 214 -3.06 10.06 6.51
N SER A 215 -3.52 10.04 7.77
CA SER A 215 -4.91 9.77 8.14
C SER A 215 -5.78 11.02 8.32
N LEU A 216 -5.24 12.23 8.20
CA LEU A 216 -5.95 13.49 8.51
C LEU A 216 -6.73 14.12 7.35
N GLY A 217 -6.71 13.51 6.15
CA GLY A 217 -7.56 13.94 5.04
C GLY A 217 -9.03 13.58 5.28
N LYS A 218 -9.79 14.50 5.86
CA LYS A 218 -11.25 14.53 5.85
C LYS A 218 -11.73 15.70 5.01
#